data_AF-A0A944GZM8-F1
#
_entry.id   AF-A0A944GZM8-F1
#
_cell.length_a   1.000
_cell.length_b   1.000
_cell.length_c   1.000
_cell.angle_alpha   90.00
_cell.angle_beta   90.00
_cell.angle_gamma   90.00
#
_symmetry.space_group_name_H-M   'P 1'
#
loop_
_entity.id
_entity.type
_entity.pdbx_description
1 polymer ?
#
loop_
_entity_poly.entity_id
_entity_poly.type
_entity_poly.pdbx_seq_one_letter_code
_entity_poly.pdbx_strand_id
1 'polypeptide(L)'
;MSKIIYFFIGLSLIALLGCENFGPEEPMEFELLDGPLDGLSVSEQQLFLAGDIAFNDDVFTVEKGLGPLFVGTSCASCHSGDGKGHPFNQLVRFGNNNLNLPSMLSLGDGRNQ
;
A
#
# COMPACT_ATOMS: atom_id res chain seq x y z
N MET A 1 -42.15 -33.62 4.82
CA MET A 1 -40.76 -33.54 5.31
C MET A 1 -39.71 -33.71 4.21
N SER A 2 -39.72 -34.80 3.44
CA SER A 2 -38.68 -35.08 2.42
C SER A 2 -38.44 -33.96 1.39
N LYS A 3 -39.49 -33.31 0.86
CA LYS A 3 -39.36 -32.19 -0.10
C LYS A 3 -38.69 -30.93 0.47
N ILE A 4 -38.93 -30.63 1.75
CA ILE A 4 -38.31 -29.50 2.45
C ILE A 4 -36.83 -29.78 2.68
N ILE A 5 -36.49 -31.02 3.02
CA ILE A 5 -35.10 -31.46 3.20
C ILE A 5 -34.31 -31.32 1.88
N TYR A 6 -34.87 -31.76 0.75
CA TYR A 6 -34.22 -31.59 -0.55
C TYR A 6 -34.05 -30.13 -0.97
N PHE A 7 -34.99 -29.25 -0.60
CA PHE A 7 -34.88 -27.82 -0.86
C PHE A 7 -33.70 -27.19 -0.10
N PHE A 8 -33.55 -27.50 1.19
CA PHE A 8 -32.42 -27.02 1.99
C PHE A 8 -31.08 -27.61 1.53
N ILE A 9 -31.04 -28.89 1.12
CA ILE A 9 -29.83 -29.50 0.55
C ILE A 9 -29.44 -28.81 -0.76
N GLY A 10 -30.39 -28.52 -1.64
CA GLY A 10 -30.14 -27.79 -2.89
C GLY A 10 -29.62 -26.38 -2.66
N LEU A 11 -30.21 -25.64 -1.72
CA LEU A 11 -29.78 -24.28 -1.36
C LEU A 11 -28.35 -24.28 -0.79
N SER A 12 -28.02 -25.27 0.05
CA SER A 12 -26.67 -25.43 0.61
C SER A 12 -25.64 -25.77 -0.46
N LEU A 13 -25.99 -26.56 -1.48
CA LEU A 13 -25.10 -26.87 -2.59
C LEU A 13 -24.78 -25.62 -3.44
N ILE A 14 -25.78 -24.76 -3.68
CA ILE A 14 -25.60 -23.52 -4.44
C ILE A 14 -24.70 -22.53 -3.68
N ALA A 15 -24.85 -22.45 -2.36
CA ALA A 15 -24.00 -21.60 -1.53
C ALA A 15 -22.52 -22.03 -1.51
N LEU A 16 -22.23 -23.31 -1.77
CA LEU A 16 -20.86 -23.84 -1.84
C LEU A 16 -20.18 -23.62 -3.21
N LEU A 17 -20.94 -23.21 -4.24
CA LEU A 17 -20.44 -22.99 -5.60
C LEU A 17 -20.15 -21.52 -5.93
N GLY A 18 -20.37 -20.60 -4.98
CA GLY A 18 -20.13 -19.19 -5.19
C GLY A 18 -19.15 -18.65 -4.16
N CYS A 19 -17.97 -18.20 -4.62
CA CYS A 19 -17.26 -17.04 -4.07
C CYS A 19 -15.90 -16.73 -4.74
N GLU A 20 -15.39 -17.54 -5.67
CA GLU A 20 -14.04 -17.28 -6.23
C GLU A 20 -13.99 -16.17 -7.30
N ASN A 21 -15.11 -15.83 -7.97
CA ASN A 21 -15.09 -15.00 -9.18
C ASN A 21 -15.68 -13.57 -9.04
N PHE A 22 -15.97 -13.11 -7.82
CA PHE A 22 -16.54 -11.76 -7.59
C PHE A 22 -15.53 -10.72 -7.10
N GLY A 23 -14.29 -11.14 -6.80
CA GLY A 23 -13.21 -10.24 -6.40
C GLY A 23 -12.34 -9.79 -7.58
N PRO A 24 -11.60 -8.68 -7.45
CA PRO A 24 -10.46 -8.43 -8.32
C PRO A 24 -9.44 -9.57 -8.19
N GLU A 25 -8.66 -9.80 -9.24
CA GLU A 25 -7.53 -10.73 -9.18
C GLU A 25 -6.54 -10.29 -8.10
N GLU A 26 -6.00 -11.25 -7.35
CA GLU A 26 -5.03 -10.95 -6.31
C GLU A 26 -3.76 -10.33 -6.94
N PRO A 27 -3.17 -9.29 -6.31
CA PRO A 27 -1.93 -8.70 -6.80
C PRO A 27 -0.82 -9.75 -6.80
N MET A 28 0.15 -9.59 -7.70
CA MET A 28 1.36 -10.44 -7.63
C MET A 28 2.13 -10.13 -6.35
N GLU A 29 2.79 -11.14 -5.77
CA GLU A 29 3.53 -10.99 -4.50
C GLU A 29 4.52 -9.81 -4.51
N PHE A 30 5.22 -9.57 -5.63
CA PHE A 30 6.17 -8.45 -5.73
C PHE A 30 5.50 -7.07 -5.85
N GLU A 31 4.19 -7.03 -6.01
CA GLU A 31 3.37 -5.80 -5.92
C GLU A 31 2.88 -5.56 -4.50
N LEU A 32 2.86 -6.61 -3.66
CA LEU A 32 2.61 -6.54 -2.23
C LEU A 32 3.89 -6.07 -1.54
N LEU A 33 3.82 -4.88 -0.92
CA LEU A 33 4.96 -4.25 -0.25
C LEU A 33 4.85 -4.35 1.27
N ASP A 34 3.87 -5.11 1.77
CA ASP A 34 3.52 -5.34 3.18
C ASP A 34 3.97 -6.73 3.68
N GLY A 35 4.73 -7.48 2.88
CA GLY A 35 5.15 -8.85 3.14
C GLY A 35 6.60 -9.00 3.63
N PRO A 36 6.93 -10.12 4.31
CA PRO A 36 8.31 -10.44 4.67
C PRO A 36 9.16 -10.65 3.41
N LEU A 37 10.38 -10.09 3.43
CA LEU A 37 11.31 -10.25 2.34
C LEU A 37 12.17 -11.52 2.50
N ASP A 38 12.14 -12.37 1.49
CA ASP A 38 13.00 -13.55 1.41
C ASP A 38 14.49 -13.17 1.30
N GLY A 39 15.35 -14.02 1.88
CA GLY A 39 16.81 -13.90 1.75
C GLY A 39 17.46 -12.88 2.68
N LEU A 40 16.71 -12.20 3.55
CA LEU A 40 17.27 -11.33 4.58
C LEU A 40 17.95 -12.15 5.69
N SER A 41 19.11 -11.67 6.16
CA SER A 41 19.66 -12.10 7.44
C SER A 41 18.76 -11.67 8.60
N VAL A 42 18.93 -12.29 9.76
CA VAL A 42 18.15 -11.94 10.98
C VAL A 42 18.27 -10.46 11.33
N SER A 43 19.47 -9.88 11.20
CA SER A 43 19.67 -8.45 11.46
C SER A 43 18.96 -7.56 10.45
N GLU A 44 18.94 -7.94 9.17
CA GLU A 44 18.24 -7.18 8.14
C GLU A 44 16.73 -7.29 8.32
N GLN A 45 16.22 -8.46 8.70
CA GLN A 45 14.80 -8.65 8.97
C GLN A 45 14.33 -7.83 10.18
N GLN A 46 15.17 -7.69 11.21
CA GLN A 46 14.88 -6.79 12.34
C GLN A 46 14.83 -5.32 11.92
N LEU A 47 15.75 -4.89 11.06
CA LEU A 47 15.76 -3.53 10.52
C LEU A 47 14.54 -3.27 9.63
N PHE A 48 14.17 -4.25 8.80
CA PHE A 48 12.97 -4.19 7.96
C PHE A 48 11.72 -4.03 8.82
N LEU A 49 11.54 -4.88 9.84
CA LEU A 49 10.40 -4.81 10.76
C LEU A 49 10.35 -3.48 11.52
N ALA A 50 11.50 -2.95 11.95
CA ALA A 50 11.54 -1.63 12.59
C ALA A 50 11.12 -0.51 11.63
N GLY A 51 11.51 -0.60 10.36
CA GLY A 51 11.10 0.33 9.31
C GLY A 51 9.60 0.26 9.01
N ASP A 52 9.04 -0.96 8.95
CA ASP A 52 7.62 -1.22 8.74
C ASP A 52 6.75 -0.63 9.87
N ILE A 53 7.15 -0.86 11.13
CA ILE A 53 6.50 -0.24 12.29
C ILE A 53 6.57 1.28 12.21
N ALA A 54 7.75 1.85 11.92
CA ALA A 54 7.90 3.30 11.80
C ALA A 54 7.05 3.88 10.66
N PHE A 55 6.95 3.20 9.52
CA PHE A 55 6.15 3.64 8.38
C PHE A 55 4.66 3.76 8.73
N ASN A 56 4.15 2.79 9.49
CA ASN A 56 2.74 2.69 9.87
C ASN A 56 2.39 3.56 11.09
N ASP A 57 3.24 3.57 12.11
CA ASP A 57 2.91 4.12 13.43
C ASP A 57 3.46 5.54 13.67
N ASP A 58 4.51 5.96 12.95
CA ASP A 58 5.11 7.26 13.23
C ASP A 58 4.21 8.42 12.77
N VAL A 59 3.93 9.30 13.74
CA VAL A 59 3.36 10.62 13.49
C VAL A 59 4.48 11.66 13.58
N PHE A 60 4.77 12.27 12.44
CA PHE A 60 5.76 13.30 12.28
C PHE A 60 5.22 14.67 12.69
N THR A 61 6.08 15.42 13.36
CA THR A 61 5.86 16.82 13.74
C THR A 61 7.02 17.66 13.22
N VAL A 62 6.88 18.98 13.28
CA VAL A 62 7.94 19.92 12.87
C VAL A 62 9.24 19.64 13.63
N GLU A 63 9.13 19.31 14.91
CA GLU A 63 10.26 19.02 15.81
C GLU A 63 10.92 17.67 15.52
N LYS A 64 10.19 16.72 14.92
CA LYS A 64 10.69 15.38 14.56
C LYS A 64 11.43 15.33 13.22
N GLY A 65 11.66 16.46 12.57
CA GLY A 65 12.60 16.56 11.44
C GLY A 65 11.95 16.63 10.05
N LEU A 66 10.63 16.69 9.97
CA LEU A 66 9.95 17.00 8.73
C LEU A 66 9.71 18.50 8.65
N GLY A 67 10.71 19.19 8.07
CA GLY A 67 10.65 20.61 7.80
C GLY A 67 9.41 20.98 6.96
N PRO A 68 9.20 22.28 6.66
CA PRO A 68 7.97 22.82 6.07
C PRO A 68 7.60 22.29 4.67
N LEU A 69 8.41 21.37 4.11
CA LEU A 69 8.24 20.74 2.81
C LEU A 69 7.48 19.40 2.86
N PHE A 70 7.24 18.87 4.06
CA PHE A 70 6.51 17.63 4.22
C PHE A 70 5.00 17.88 4.18
N VAL A 71 4.30 17.01 3.45
CA VAL A 71 2.94 17.22 2.91
C VAL A 71 1.89 16.37 3.62
N GLY A 72 2.31 15.54 4.59
CA GLY A 72 1.47 14.72 5.44
C GLY A 72 2.09 14.62 6.83
N THR A 73 1.47 13.90 7.77
CA THR A 73 2.04 13.68 9.12
C THR A 73 2.44 12.24 9.36
N SER A 74 2.25 11.34 8.38
CA SER A 74 2.73 9.94 8.41
C SER A 74 2.90 9.42 6.99
N CYS A 75 3.70 8.36 6.80
CA CYS A 75 3.88 7.72 5.49
C CYS A 75 2.57 7.07 5.00
N ALA A 76 1.93 6.29 5.89
CA ALA A 76 0.69 5.59 5.63
C ALA A 76 -0.49 6.51 5.23
N SER A 77 -0.42 7.82 5.54
CA SER A 77 -1.47 8.78 5.15
C SER A 77 -1.64 8.93 3.63
N CYS A 78 -0.58 8.70 2.85
CA CYS A 78 -0.64 8.67 1.39
C CYS A 78 -0.41 7.27 0.81
N HIS A 79 0.32 6.42 1.53
CA HIS A 79 0.74 5.07 1.16
C HIS A 79 -0.01 4.00 1.95
N SER A 80 -1.29 3.78 1.64
CA SER A 80 -2.09 2.76 2.31
C SER A 80 -1.52 1.35 2.11
N GLY A 81 -1.43 0.58 3.21
CA GLY A 81 -0.97 -0.81 3.20
C GLY A 81 0.44 -0.97 2.65
N ASP A 82 1.35 -0.07 3.04
CA ASP A 82 2.76 -0.03 2.62
C ASP A 82 2.98 0.04 1.09
N GLY A 83 1.91 0.30 0.35
CA GLY A 83 1.91 0.33 -1.10
C GLY A 83 2.60 1.56 -1.69
N LYS A 84 2.73 1.55 -3.03
CA LYS A 84 3.33 2.64 -3.81
C LYS A 84 2.59 3.99 -3.71
N GLY A 85 1.47 4.03 -3.00
CA GLY A 85 0.55 5.16 -2.93
C GLY A 85 -0.52 5.06 -4.01
N HIS A 86 -1.64 5.74 -3.80
CA HIS A 86 -2.73 5.76 -4.76
C HIS A 86 -2.63 7.01 -5.67
N PRO A 87 -2.91 6.92 -6.98
CA PRO A 87 -2.91 8.10 -7.87
C PRO A 87 -3.79 9.27 -7.38
N PHE A 88 -4.83 8.98 -6.59
CA PHE A 88 -5.64 10.00 -5.92
C PHE A 88 -4.85 10.88 -4.95
N ASN A 89 -3.82 10.33 -4.29
CA ASN A 89 -2.93 11.04 -3.37
C ASN A 89 -1.73 11.66 -4.10
N GLN A 90 -1.73 11.69 -5.43
CA GLN A 90 -0.64 12.27 -6.21
C GLN A 90 -0.60 13.79 -6.04
N LEU A 91 0.59 14.29 -5.71
CA LEU A 91 0.82 15.71 -5.54
C LEU A 91 1.46 16.30 -6.79
N VAL A 92 0.77 17.25 -7.41
CA VAL A 92 1.35 18.08 -8.47
C VAL A 92 2.06 19.26 -7.80
N ARG A 93 3.39 19.25 -7.79
CA ARG A 93 4.19 20.39 -7.32
C ARG A 93 4.30 21.42 -8.44
N PHE A 94 3.67 22.57 -8.25
CA PHE A 94 3.84 23.73 -9.12
C PHE A 94 4.99 24.59 -8.60
N GLY A 95 6.05 24.75 -9.40
CA GLY A 95 7.20 25.59 -9.06
C GLY A 95 7.80 26.22 -10.30
N ASN A 96 8.23 27.48 -10.18
CA ASN A 96 8.97 28.15 -11.24
C ASN A 96 10.32 27.44 -11.41
N ASN A 97 10.47 26.73 -12.52
CA ASN A 97 11.69 26.08 -13.00
C ASN A 97 12.84 27.07 -13.34
N ASN A 98 12.73 28.32 -12.88
CA ASN A 98 13.69 29.40 -13.09
C ASN A 98 14.44 29.79 -11.81
N LEU A 99 14.65 28.83 -10.92
CA LEU A 99 15.76 28.88 -9.98
C LEU A 99 16.96 28.30 -10.73
N ASN A 100 18.10 29.00 -10.80
CA ASN A 100 19.39 28.47 -11.27
C ASN A 100 19.93 27.31 -10.40
N LEU A 101 19.05 26.50 -9.81
CA LEU A 101 19.36 25.18 -9.29
C LEU A 101 19.34 24.19 -10.47
N PRO A 102 20.23 23.19 -10.49
CA PRO A 102 20.07 22.07 -11.41
C PRO A 102 18.65 21.55 -11.19
N SER A 103 17.85 21.44 -12.27
CA SER A 103 16.46 21.01 -12.22
C SER A 103 16.39 19.86 -11.23
N MET A 104 15.82 20.11 -10.05
CA MET A 104 15.77 19.08 -9.03
C MET A 104 15.08 17.92 -9.70
N LEU A 105 15.88 16.87 -9.81
CA LEU A 105 15.61 15.61 -10.46
C LEU A 105 14.12 15.35 -10.44
N SER A 106 13.54 15.08 -11.62
CA SER A 106 12.25 14.41 -11.76
C SER A 106 12.31 13.12 -10.93
N LEU A 107 12.10 13.22 -9.62
CA LEU A 107 11.99 12.13 -8.67
C LEU A 107 10.55 11.69 -8.77
N GLY A 108 10.39 10.86 -9.78
CA GLY A 108 9.17 10.47 -10.47
C GLY A 108 9.70 9.99 -11.81
N ASP A 109 10.32 8.82 -11.81
CA ASP A 109 11.01 8.23 -12.97
C ASP A 109 10.05 7.81 -14.09
N GLY A 110 8.78 8.21 -14.02
CA GLY A 110 7.74 7.85 -14.98
C GLY A 110 7.47 6.35 -15.03
N ARG A 111 7.98 5.55 -14.07
CA ARG A 111 7.77 4.09 -14.02
C ARG A 111 6.67 3.65 -13.06
N ASN A 112 5.97 4.61 -12.46
CA ASN A 112 4.85 4.36 -11.54
C ASN A 112 3.50 4.82 -12.12
N GLN A 113 3.42 4.89 -13.46
CA GLN A 113 2.17 4.90 -14.19
C GLN A 113 1.93 3.51 -14.78
#